data_AF-A0A819Q670-F1
#
_entry.id   AF-A0A819Q670-F1
#
_cell.length_a   1.000
_cell.length_b   1.000
_cell.length_c   1.000
_cell.angle_alpha   90.00
_cell.angle_beta   90.00
_cell.angle_gamma   90.00
#
_symmetry.space_group_name_H-M   'P 1'
#
loop_
_entity.id
_entity.type
_entity.pdbx_description
1 polymer ?
#
loop_
_entity_poly.entity_id
_entity_poly.type
_entity_poly.pdbx_seq_one_letter_code
_entity_poly.pdbx_strand_id
1 'polypeptide(L)'
;MLFYLFIILCNIFLNQAAILKCDFETACNDFNTDSNWGLTDGAHPQSMNHDHTLNTSLGHYIFYNPSSGSSFQIAEIKTNDWLSLSTDRAVCFQMWYFTPRILLPFNIQLVQGDDEQLTRIAASIPGKDPSSNDWALINIVLPSEKFKIFIRLNNTGRPLVFDDISVDYCDELHPTPTKILYECDFESSCSEDFVSLPAYPYQWSVLKASDAIKIENKAPSVDYTFGNQSGHYALLPISKVVGAGNVG
;
A
#
# COMPACT_ATOMS: atom_id res chain seq x y z
N MET A 1 -3.90 46.70 -42.89
CA MET A 1 -4.12 45.32 -43.36
C MET A 1 -3.61 44.41 -42.26
N LEU A 2 -4.54 43.78 -41.53
CA LEU A 2 -4.30 42.96 -40.35
C LEU A 2 -3.37 41.78 -40.66
N PHE A 3 -2.35 41.55 -39.84
CA PHE A 3 -1.73 40.23 -39.71
C PHE A 3 -2.13 39.64 -38.37
N TYR A 4 -3.04 38.68 -38.46
CA TYR A 4 -3.62 37.90 -37.38
C TYR A 4 -2.57 37.01 -36.70
N LEU A 5 -2.49 37.14 -35.37
CA LEU A 5 -2.65 36.07 -34.38
C LEU A 5 -2.27 34.64 -34.83
N PHE A 6 -1.08 34.17 -34.43
CA PHE A 6 -0.83 32.77 -34.10
C PHE A 6 -0.12 32.71 -32.76
N ILE A 7 -0.86 33.03 -31.70
CA ILE A 7 -0.51 32.56 -30.36
C ILE A 7 -0.84 31.07 -30.39
N ILE A 8 0.18 30.26 -30.70
CA ILE A 8 0.14 28.83 -30.42
C ILE A 8 0.09 28.74 -28.89
N LEU A 9 -1.13 28.62 -28.36
CA LEU A 9 -1.38 28.03 -27.06
C LEU A 9 -0.93 26.57 -27.15
N CYS A 10 0.37 26.37 -27.08
CA CYS A 10 0.92 25.10 -26.66
C CYS A 10 0.50 25.01 -25.19
N ASN A 11 -0.64 24.35 -24.95
CA ASN A 11 -0.90 23.73 -23.67
C ASN A 11 0.19 22.66 -23.51
N ILE A 12 1.38 23.11 -23.11
CA ILE A 12 2.34 22.27 -22.45
C ILE A 12 1.64 21.95 -21.12
N PHE A 13 0.84 20.88 -21.12
CA PHE A 13 0.70 20.10 -19.91
C PHE A 13 2.14 19.69 -19.59
N LEU A 14 2.79 20.47 -18.74
CA LEU A 14 3.90 19.99 -17.96
C LEU A 14 3.30 18.85 -17.17
N ASN A 15 3.33 17.62 -17.71
CA ASN A 15 3.21 16.43 -16.90
C ASN A 15 4.33 16.60 -15.88
N GLN A 16 3.96 16.96 -14.66
CA GLN A 16 4.90 16.94 -13.56
C GLN A 16 5.37 15.50 -13.49
N ALA A 17 6.68 15.28 -13.58
CA ALA A 17 7.19 13.94 -13.40
C ALA A 17 6.77 13.48 -12.00
N ALA A 18 6.25 12.25 -11.90
CA ALA A 18 5.89 11.65 -10.63
C ALA A 18 7.02 11.77 -9.62
N ILE A 19 6.67 11.93 -8.33
CA ILE A 19 7.66 12.13 -7.27
C ILE A 19 8.60 10.92 -7.20
N LEU A 20 8.04 9.71 -7.27
CA LEU A 20 8.75 8.46 -7.51
C LEU A 20 7.95 7.60 -8.49
N LYS A 21 8.62 6.87 -9.39
CA LYS A 21 7.94 5.96 -10.31
C LYS A 21 8.79 4.75 -10.69
N CYS A 22 8.13 3.61 -10.75
CA CYS A 22 8.66 2.38 -11.30
C CYS A 22 7.53 1.59 -11.98
N ASP A 23 7.53 1.63 -13.30
CA ASP A 23 6.65 0.84 -14.18
C ASP A 23 7.35 -0.42 -14.74
N PHE A 24 8.57 -0.70 -14.26
CA PHE A 24 9.40 -1.87 -14.63
C PHE A 24 9.78 -2.01 -16.11
N GLU A 25 9.34 -1.10 -16.99
CA GLU A 25 9.77 -1.05 -18.39
C GLU A 25 11.18 -0.47 -18.55
N THR A 26 11.67 0.19 -17.52
CA THR A 26 13.02 0.75 -17.44
C THR A 26 13.60 0.57 -16.04
N ALA A 27 14.84 1.06 -15.83
CA ALA A 27 15.50 0.94 -14.54
C ALA A 27 14.76 1.73 -13.44
N CYS A 28 14.27 1.01 -12.43
CA CYS A 28 13.57 1.57 -11.28
C CYS A 28 14.54 2.09 -10.22
N ASN A 29 15.06 3.30 -10.41
CA ASN A 29 16.06 3.89 -9.52
C ASN A 29 15.48 4.44 -8.20
N ASP A 30 14.16 4.48 -8.04
CA ASP A 30 13.49 5.00 -6.84
C ASP A 30 13.26 3.92 -5.77
N PHE A 31 13.26 2.65 -6.18
CA PHE A 31 12.91 1.51 -5.34
C PHE A 31 14.01 0.45 -5.35
N ASN A 32 14.15 -0.28 -4.24
CA ASN A 32 15.02 -1.44 -4.11
C ASN A 32 14.20 -2.67 -3.75
N THR A 33 14.40 -3.74 -4.51
CA THR A 33 13.82 -5.06 -4.26
C THR A 33 14.91 -6.00 -3.75
N ASP A 34 14.57 -6.86 -2.79
CA ASP A 34 15.47 -7.93 -2.38
C ASP A 34 15.49 -9.12 -3.36
N SER A 35 16.22 -10.18 -3.02
CA SER A 35 16.36 -11.39 -3.86
C SER A 35 15.12 -12.29 -3.93
N ASN A 36 14.05 -11.97 -3.20
CA ASN A 36 12.79 -12.72 -3.24
C ASN A 36 11.86 -12.24 -4.37
N TRP A 37 12.23 -11.14 -5.02
CA TRP A 37 11.53 -10.56 -6.16
C TRP A 37 12.23 -10.89 -7.46
N GLY A 38 11.46 -11.37 -8.43
CA GLY A 38 11.91 -11.54 -9.81
C GLY A 38 11.21 -10.55 -10.74
N LEU A 39 11.89 -10.14 -11.81
CA LEU A 39 11.28 -9.44 -12.94
C LEU A 39 10.80 -10.49 -13.96
N THR A 40 9.60 -10.31 -14.50
CA THR A 40 9.03 -11.17 -15.54
C THR A 40 8.23 -10.34 -16.53
N ASP A 41 7.79 -10.97 -17.61
CA ASP A 41 6.86 -10.41 -18.60
C ASP A 41 5.58 -11.24 -18.69
N GLY A 42 4.59 -10.73 -19.42
CA GLY A 42 3.33 -11.43 -19.67
C GLY A 42 3.44 -12.62 -20.64
N ALA A 43 4.56 -12.76 -21.36
CA ALA A 43 4.84 -13.92 -22.21
C ALA A 43 5.27 -15.15 -21.40
N HIS A 44 5.80 -14.95 -20.19
CA HIS A 44 6.19 -15.98 -19.21
C HIS A 44 5.39 -15.84 -17.90
N PRO A 45 4.05 -16.00 -17.97
CA PRO A 45 3.15 -15.54 -16.91
C PRO A 45 3.41 -16.25 -15.56
N GLN A 46 3.71 -15.45 -14.53
CA GLN A 46 3.77 -15.88 -13.12
C GLN A 46 2.44 -15.72 -12.38
N SER A 47 1.39 -15.23 -13.06
CA SER A 47 -0.04 -15.19 -12.67
C SER A 47 -0.84 -14.32 -13.64
N MET A 48 -0.21 -13.30 -14.20
CA MET A 48 -0.75 -12.39 -15.21
C MET A 48 -0.09 -12.63 -16.56
N ASN A 49 -0.85 -12.50 -17.65
CA ASN A 49 -0.36 -12.65 -19.03
C ASN A 49 -0.14 -11.31 -19.74
N HIS A 50 -0.29 -10.20 -19.02
CA HIS A 50 -0.04 -8.85 -19.48
C HIS A 50 0.44 -8.01 -18.29
N ASP A 51 1.36 -7.10 -18.56
CA ASP A 51 1.71 -6.05 -17.60
C ASP A 51 0.57 -5.03 -17.51
N HIS A 52 0.57 -4.24 -16.45
CA HIS A 52 -0.43 -3.19 -16.27
C HIS A 52 -0.13 -1.94 -17.11
N THR A 53 1.13 -1.51 -17.15
CA THR A 53 1.59 -0.27 -17.81
C THR A 53 1.27 -0.22 -19.30
N LEU A 54 1.68 -1.24 -20.05
CA LEU A 54 1.49 -1.31 -21.50
C LEU A 54 0.23 -2.08 -21.86
N ASN A 55 -0.34 -2.84 -20.92
CA ASN A 55 -1.44 -3.78 -21.15
C ASN A 55 -1.09 -4.78 -22.26
N THR A 56 0.16 -5.27 -22.26
CA THR A 56 0.63 -6.24 -23.25
C THR A 56 1.44 -7.35 -22.62
N SER A 57 1.61 -8.46 -23.35
CA SER A 57 2.49 -9.54 -22.92
C SER A 57 3.98 -9.19 -22.99
N LEU A 58 4.34 -8.04 -23.59
CA LEU A 58 5.72 -7.59 -23.75
C LEU A 58 6.18 -6.65 -22.64
N GLY A 59 5.26 -6.10 -21.87
CA GLY A 59 5.60 -5.32 -20.69
C GLY A 59 6.04 -6.20 -19.54
N HIS A 60 6.65 -5.56 -18.56
CA HIS A 60 7.33 -6.18 -17.44
C HIS A 60 6.67 -5.81 -16.13
N TYR A 61 6.71 -6.76 -15.19
CA TYR A 61 6.24 -6.55 -13.83
C TYR A 61 7.04 -7.45 -12.90
N ILE A 62 6.96 -7.22 -11.59
CA ILE A 62 7.68 -8.04 -10.62
C ILE A 62 6.77 -9.10 -9.99
N PHE A 63 7.36 -10.22 -9.61
CA PHE A 63 6.68 -11.28 -8.91
C PHE A 63 7.47 -11.73 -7.68
N TYR A 64 6.73 -12.04 -6.62
CA TYR A 64 7.27 -12.69 -5.44
C TYR A 64 7.44 -14.19 -5.72
N ASN A 65 8.66 -14.69 -5.53
CA ASN A 65 8.96 -16.12 -5.63
C ASN A 65 9.12 -16.74 -4.24
N PRO A 66 8.13 -17.48 -3.72
CA PRO A 66 8.22 -18.10 -2.39
C PRO A 66 9.25 -19.24 -2.29
N SER A 67 9.77 -19.74 -3.42
CA SER A 67 10.66 -20.91 -3.47
C SER A 67 12.16 -20.58 -3.36
N SER A 68 12.56 -19.31 -3.34
CA SER A 68 13.96 -18.88 -3.35
C SER A 68 14.62 -18.73 -1.96
N GLY A 69 13.90 -19.00 -0.86
CA GLY A 69 14.35 -18.63 0.49
C GLY A 69 13.86 -19.54 1.61
N SER A 70 14.46 -19.40 2.80
CA SER A 70 14.01 -20.12 4.01
C SER A 70 12.60 -19.69 4.39
N SER A 71 11.84 -20.55 5.08
CA SER A 71 10.46 -20.31 5.50
C SER A 71 10.25 -19.09 6.42
N PHE A 72 11.32 -18.37 6.79
CA PHE A 72 11.32 -17.22 7.69
C PHE A 72 11.80 -15.92 7.03
N GLN A 73 12.06 -15.90 5.72
CA GLN A 73 12.44 -14.66 5.04
C GLN A 73 11.23 -13.79 4.73
N ILE A 74 11.32 -12.52 5.10
CA ILE A 74 10.39 -11.46 4.71
C ILE A 74 10.89 -10.94 3.36
N ALA A 75 10.03 -10.94 2.34
CA ALA A 75 10.34 -10.29 1.07
C ALA A 75 10.04 -8.79 1.19
N GLU A 76 10.97 -7.98 0.72
CA GLU A 76 10.96 -6.52 0.91
C GLU A 76 11.12 -5.78 -0.42
N ILE A 77 10.28 -4.77 -0.60
CA ILE A 77 10.49 -3.66 -1.52
C ILE A 77 10.52 -2.38 -0.68
N LYS A 78 11.45 -1.47 -0.95
CA LYS A 78 11.53 -0.19 -0.24
C LYS A 78 11.91 0.96 -1.14
N THR A 79 11.59 2.18 -0.74
CA THR A 79 12.18 3.36 -1.37
C THR A 79 13.67 3.41 -1.07
N ASN A 80 14.48 3.93 -1.99
CA ASN A 80 15.92 4.06 -1.76
C ASN A 80 16.22 5.08 -0.67
N ASP A 81 15.63 6.27 -0.82
CA ASP A 81 15.83 7.39 0.08
C ASP A 81 14.64 7.63 1.02
N TRP A 82 14.90 8.43 2.04
CA TRP A 82 13.86 9.02 2.87
C TRP A 82 13.12 10.10 2.10
N LEU A 83 11.79 10.09 2.17
CA LEU A 83 10.93 11.08 1.57
C LEU A 83 10.58 12.16 2.60
N SER A 84 10.73 13.42 2.20
CA SER A 84 10.24 14.58 2.94
C SER A 84 9.50 15.47 1.95
N LEU A 85 8.17 15.46 2.06
CA LEU A 85 7.29 16.09 1.10
C LEU A 85 6.99 17.53 1.55
N SER A 86 7.60 18.52 0.90
CA SER A 86 7.36 19.94 1.16
C SER A 86 6.20 20.48 0.31
N THR A 87 5.01 19.93 0.51
CA THR A 87 3.81 20.28 -0.25
C THR A 87 2.56 20.29 0.62
N ASP A 88 1.66 21.24 0.34
CA ASP A 88 0.33 21.30 0.97
C ASP A 88 -0.69 20.39 0.26
N ARG A 89 -0.32 19.83 -0.90
CA ARG A 89 -1.13 18.84 -1.62
C ARG A 89 -0.99 17.46 -0.99
N ALA A 90 -2.10 16.72 -0.96
CA ALA A 90 -2.10 15.31 -0.58
C ALA A 90 -1.25 14.50 -1.58
N VAL A 91 -0.38 13.65 -1.05
CA VAL A 91 0.47 12.75 -1.82
C VAL A 91 0.08 11.32 -1.46
N CYS A 92 0.05 10.47 -2.47
CA CYS A 92 -0.41 9.10 -2.40
C CYS A 92 0.71 8.15 -2.82
N PHE A 93 0.83 7.03 -2.10
CA PHE A 93 1.50 5.84 -2.59
C PHE A 93 0.51 5.02 -3.40
N GLN A 94 0.93 4.57 -4.57
CA GLN A 94 0.13 3.77 -5.47
C GLN A 94 0.90 2.57 -5.99
N MET A 95 0.17 1.48 -6.21
CA MET A 95 0.72 0.26 -6.77
C MET A 95 -0.41 -0.60 -7.34
N TRP A 96 -0.15 -1.28 -8.45
CA TRP A 96 -1.02 -2.31 -8.98
C TRP A 96 -0.57 -3.68 -8.53
N TYR A 97 -1.52 -4.53 -8.14
CA TYR A 97 -1.24 -5.91 -7.74
C TYR A 97 -2.26 -6.89 -8.31
N PHE A 98 -1.82 -8.13 -8.47
CA PHE A 98 -2.71 -9.24 -8.80
C PHE A 98 -2.39 -10.49 -7.98
N THR A 99 -3.45 -11.13 -7.48
CA THR A 99 -3.42 -12.47 -6.89
C THR A 99 -4.48 -13.36 -7.55
N PRO A 100 -4.14 -14.60 -7.96
CA PRO A 100 -5.01 -15.43 -8.78
C PRO A 100 -6.20 -16.08 -8.06
N ARG A 101 -6.30 -16.06 -6.72
CA ARG A 101 -7.47 -16.63 -5.99
C ARG A 101 -7.45 -16.54 -4.45
N ILE A 102 -6.29 -16.41 -3.80
CA ILE A 102 -6.21 -16.50 -2.33
C ILE A 102 -5.95 -15.13 -1.73
N LEU A 103 -6.78 -14.78 -0.74
CA LEU A 103 -6.58 -13.67 0.18
C LEU A 103 -5.33 -13.96 1.01
N LEU A 104 -4.21 -13.37 0.61
CA LEU A 104 -2.95 -13.42 1.34
C LEU A 104 -2.68 -12.00 1.80
N PRO A 105 -2.97 -11.67 3.07
CA PRO A 105 -2.80 -10.33 3.54
C PRO A 105 -1.33 -9.95 3.49
N PHE A 106 -1.05 -8.77 2.95
CA PHE A 106 0.28 -8.16 3.03
C PHE A 106 0.21 -6.75 3.54
N ASN A 107 1.33 -6.29 4.10
CA ASN A 107 1.39 -5.00 4.76
C ASN A 107 2.26 -4.03 3.95
N ILE A 108 1.74 -2.83 3.80
CA ILE A 108 2.52 -1.66 3.44
C ILE A 108 2.80 -0.92 4.75
N GLN A 109 4.09 -0.74 5.03
CA GLN A 109 4.58 -0.11 6.24
C GLN A 109 5.24 1.22 5.91
N LEU A 110 5.05 2.18 6.80
CA LEU A 110 5.80 3.44 6.82
C LEU A 110 6.74 3.41 7.99
N VAL A 111 8.00 3.73 7.73
CA VAL A 111 9.02 3.91 8.74
C VAL A 111 9.28 5.41 8.88
N GLN A 112 9.20 5.93 10.10
CA GLN A 112 9.30 7.35 10.43
C GLN A 112 10.29 7.61 11.57
N GLY A 113 10.70 8.86 11.73
CA GLY A 113 11.72 9.30 12.69
C GLY A 113 13.13 9.23 12.12
N ASP A 114 14.12 9.63 12.93
CA ASP A 114 15.50 9.80 12.44
C ASP A 114 16.29 8.47 12.32
N ASP A 115 15.88 7.42 13.02
CA ASP A 115 16.61 6.13 13.15
C ASP A 115 15.74 4.89 12.83
N GLU A 116 14.78 5.00 11.92
CA GLU A 116 13.84 3.89 11.57
C GLU A 116 13.02 3.30 12.74
N GLN A 117 12.99 3.96 13.90
CA GLN A 117 12.43 3.38 15.12
C GLN A 117 10.90 3.30 15.14
N LEU A 118 10.21 4.12 14.34
CA LEU A 118 8.75 4.16 14.30
C LEU A 118 8.26 3.48 13.03
N THR A 119 7.99 2.18 13.11
CA THR A 119 7.30 1.45 12.04
C THR A 119 5.79 1.47 12.29
N ARG A 120 5.03 1.96 11.31
CA ARG A 120 3.55 1.93 11.28
C ARG A 120 3.08 1.07 10.11
N ILE A 121 1.97 0.37 10.26
CA ILE A 121 1.28 -0.28 9.13
C ILE A 121 0.40 0.80 8.50
N ALA A 122 0.71 1.20 7.27
CA ALA A 122 -0.09 2.15 6.50
C ALA A 122 -1.33 1.48 5.89
N ALA A 123 -1.18 0.25 5.41
CA ALA A 123 -2.30 -0.55 4.96
C ALA A 123 -2.01 -2.03 5.14
N SER A 124 -3.06 -2.78 5.50
CA SER A 124 -3.11 -4.23 5.39
C SER A 124 -4.01 -4.58 4.22
N ILE A 125 -3.43 -5.11 3.14
CA ILE A 125 -4.15 -5.43 1.91
C ILE A 125 -4.68 -6.86 2.05
N PRO A 126 -5.99 -7.08 2.25
CA PRO A 126 -6.52 -8.43 2.48
C PRO A 126 -6.47 -9.31 1.22
N GLY A 127 -6.33 -8.72 0.04
CA GLY A 127 -6.43 -9.35 -1.28
C GLY A 127 -7.37 -8.53 -2.17
N LYS A 128 -7.79 -9.07 -3.32
CA LYS A 128 -8.75 -8.42 -4.22
C LYS A 128 -10.06 -9.22 -4.32
N ASP A 129 -11.09 -8.62 -4.89
CA ASP A 129 -12.33 -9.31 -5.22
C ASP A 129 -12.02 -10.60 -6.02
N PRO A 130 -12.42 -11.78 -5.53
CA PRO A 130 -12.15 -13.04 -6.21
C PRO A 130 -12.89 -13.19 -7.55
N SER A 131 -13.89 -12.34 -7.82
CA SER A 131 -14.57 -12.27 -9.12
C SER A 131 -13.83 -11.43 -10.16
N SER A 132 -12.93 -10.54 -9.72
CA SER A 132 -12.06 -9.80 -10.63
C SER A 132 -10.93 -10.71 -11.12
N ASN A 133 -10.66 -10.69 -12.42
CA ASN A 133 -9.52 -11.40 -13.04
C ASN A 133 -8.43 -10.42 -13.52
N ASP A 134 -8.46 -9.19 -13.01
CA ASP A 134 -7.57 -8.13 -13.45
C ASP A 134 -6.83 -7.50 -12.26
N TRP A 135 -5.86 -6.64 -12.58
CA TRP A 135 -5.09 -5.84 -11.64
C TRP A 135 -6.00 -5.03 -10.71
N ALA A 136 -5.56 -4.87 -9.47
CA ALA A 136 -6.22 -4.05 -8.46
C ALA A 136 -5.28 -2.93 -8.03
N LEU A 137 -5.82 -1.71 -7.91
CA LEU A 137 -5.09 -0.54 -7.43
C LEU A 137 -5.07 -0.50 -5.91
N ILE A 138 -3.89 -0.28 -5.35
CA ILE A 138 -3.69 0.22 -4.00
C ILE A 138 -3.45 1.72 -4.09
N ASN A 139 -4.15 2.50 -3.27
CA ASN A 139 -3.98 3.95 -3.19
C ASN A 139 -4.02 4.36 -1.73
N ILE A 140 -2.92 4.89 -1.21
CA ILE A 140 -2.75 5.20 0.22
C ILE A 140 -2.28 6.64 0.35
N VAL A 141 -3.04 7.48 1.05
CA VAL A 141 -2.62 8.84 1.40
C VAL A 141 -1.44 8.77 2.37
N LEU A 142 -0.35 9.44 2.02
CA LEU A 142 0.88 9.46 2.79
C LEU A 142 0.89 10.62 3.79
N PRO A 143 1.56 10.45 4.94
CA PRO A 143 1.70 11.52 5.93
C PRO A 143 2.63 12.63 5.43
N SER A 144 2.49 13.83 5.98
CA SER A 144 3.36 14.97 5.68
C SER A 144 4.73 14.90 6.37
N GLU A 145 4.90 14.03 7.36
CA GLU A 145 6.17 13.81 8.06
C GLU A 145 7.21 13.14 7.16
N LYS A 146 8.48 13.13 7.57
CA LYS A 146 9.53 12.38 6.86
C LYS A 146 9.30 10.87 7.04
N PHE A 147 9.29 10.11 5.94
CA PHE A 147 9.04 8.66 5.97
C PHE A 147 9.87 7.88 4.95
N LYS A 148 9.90 6.56 5.13
CA LYS A 148 10.39 5.58 4.16
C LYS A 148 9.32 4.50 3.98
N ILE A 149 9.05 4.11 2.73
CA ILE A 149 8.02 3.11 2.43
C ILE A 149 8.68 1.74 2.38
N PHE A 150 8.02 0.76 3.01
CA PHE A 150 8.39 -0.64 2.98
C PHE A 150 7.16 -1.48 2.61
N ILE A 151 7.26 -2.27 1.57
CA ILE A 151 6.28 -3.31 1.23
C ILE A 151 6.88 -4.63 1.70
N ARG A 152 6.26 -5.22 2.73
CA ARG A 152 6.78 -6.43 3.35
C ARG A 152 5.79 -7.57 3.24
N LEU A 153 6.26 -8.65 2.62
CA LEU A 153 5.54 -9.91 2.52
C LEU A 153 6.16 -10.92 3.46
N ASN A 154 5.34 -11.47 4.36
CA ASN A 154 5.67 -12.73 4.99
C ASN A 154 5.59 -13.84 3.94
N ASN A 155 6.30 -14.95 4.15
CA ASN A 155 6.22 -16.08 3.25
C ASN A 155 4.76 -16.56 3.11
N THR A 156 4.19 -16.29 1.94
CA THR A 156 2.80 -16.62 1.62
C THR A 156 2.66 -18.03 1.02
N GLY A 157 3.77 -18.66 0.66
CA GLY A 157 3.81 -19.91 -0.10
C GLY A 157 3.21 -19.84 -1.50
N ARG A 158 2.83 -18.64 -1.99
CA ARG A 158 2.19 -18.45 -3.31
C ARG A 158 2.73 -17.23 -4.05
N PRO A 159 2.75 -17.26 -5.39
CA PRO A 159 3.11 -16.10 -6.18
C PRO A 159 2.14 -14.94 -5.97
N LEU A 160 2.70 -13.73 -5.92
CA LEU A 160 2.00 -12.46 -5.91
C LEU A 160 2.73 -11.56 -6.92
N VAL A 161 2.01 -10.79 -7.73
CA VAL A 161 2.62 -9.94 -8.75
C VAL A 161 2.26 -8.49 -8.52
N PHE A 162 3.23 -7.60 -8.71
CA PHE A 162 3.11 -6.15 -8.55
C PHE A 162 3.61 -5.44 -9.80
N ASP A 163 3.00 -4.30 -10.08
CA ASP A 163 3.33 -3.42 -11.19
C ASP A 163 3.06 -1.95 -10.81
N ASP A 164 3.60 -1.01 -11.58
CA ASP A 164 3.30 0.42 -11.49
C ASP A 164 3.38 0.99 -10.06
N ILE A 165 4.55 0.86 -9.42
CA ILE A 165 4.81 1.41 -8.08
C ILE A 165 5.13 2.90 -8.20
N SER A 166 4.39 3.74 -7.49
CA SER A 166 4.59 5.19 -7.56
C SER A 166 4.27 5.92 -6.26
N VAL A 167 4.84 7.11 -6.15
CA VAL A 167 4.44 8.14 -5.19
C VAL A 167 4.18 9.39 -6.00
N ASP A 168 2.96 9.93 -5.90
CA ASP A 168 2.58 11.15 -6.61
C ASP A 168 1.42 11.87 -5.92
N TYR A 169 1.02 13.03 -6.44
CA TYR A 169 -0.14 13.74 -5.93
C TYR A 169 -1.44 12.95 -6.13
N CYS A 170 -2.29 12.94 -5.11
CA CYS A 170 -3.52 12.14 -5.11
C CYS A 170 -4.58 12.62 -6.13
N ASP A 171 -4.40 13.80 -6.73
CA ASP A 171 -5.34 14.46 -7.65
C ASP A 171 -5.07 14.14 -9.13
N GLU A 172 -4.05 13.35 -9.43
CA GLU A 172 -3.82 12.86 -10.79
C GLU A 172 -4.93 11.90 -11.25
N LEU A 173 -5.24 11.96 -12.55
CA LEU A 173 -6.26 11.13 -13.20
C LEU A 173 -5.77 9.68 -13.31
N HIS A 174 -5.87 8.93 -12.23
CA HIS A 174 -5.65 7.49 -12.26
C HIS A 174 -6.95 6.76 -12.67
N PRO A 175 -6.85 5.55 -13.26
CA PRO A 175 -8.00 4.68 -13.40
C PRO A 175 -8.71 4.58 -12.05
N THR A 176 -10.02 4.76 -12.04
CA THR A 176 -10.82 4.73 -10.81
C THR A 176 -10.42 3.48 -10.00
N PRO A 177 -9.96 3.63 -8.75
CA PRO A 177 -9.58 2.50 -7.92
C PRO A 177 -10.67 1.44 -7.92
N THR A 178 -10.29 0.18 -7.71
CA THR A 178 -11.25 -0.89 -7.43
C THR A 178 -12.25 -0.34 -6.41
N LYS A 179 -13.55 -0.39 -6.72
CA LYS A 179 -14.58 0.20 -5.88
C LYS A 179 -14.39 -0.30 -4.46
N ILE A 180 -13.91 0.57 -3.56
CA ILE A 180 -13.82 0.25 -2.15
C ILE A 180 -15.27 0.08 -1.70
N LEU A 181 -15.68 -1.16 -1.47
CA LEU A 181 -17.07 -1.48 -1.14
C LEU A 181 -17.44 -0.91 0.23
N TYR A 182 -16.45 -0.75 1.10
CA TYR A 182 -16.58 -0.19 2.43
C TYR A 182 -15.18 0.20 2.98
N GLU A 183 -15.04 1.42 3.49
CA GLU A 183 -13.82 1.95 4.12
C GLU A 183 -14.20 2.49 5.50
N CYS A 184 -13.36 2.25 6.51
CA CYS A 184 -13.52 2.85 7.83
C CYS A 184 -12.16 3.12 8.45
N ASP A 185 -11.94 4.40 8.73
CA ASP A 185 -10.77 4.95 9.39
C ASP A 185 -10.97 5.09 10.91
N PHE A 186 -12.14 4.69 11.42
CA PHE A 186 -12.59 4.80 12.82
C PHE A 186 -12.70 6.23 13.37
N GLU A 187 -12.44 7.26 12.56
CA GLU A 187 -12.60 8.67 12.96
C GLU A 187 -14.01 9.20 12.72
N SER A 188 -14.77 8.52 11.86
CA SER A 188 -16.13 8.87 11.48
C SER A 188 -17.16 7.88 12.03
N SER A 189 -18.44 8.03 11.63
CA SER A 189 -19.56 7.26 12.15
C SER A 189 -19.53 5.76 11.83
N CYS A 190 -18.53 5.26 11.11
CA CYS A 190 -18.39 3.85 10.76
C CYS A 190 -17.96 2.97 11.94
N SER A 191 -17.48 3.56 13.04
CA SER A 191 -17.03 2.80 14.23
C SER A 191 -18.10 1.90 14.84
N GLU A 192 -19.37 2.25 14.68
CA GLU A 192 -20.52 1.46 15.18
C GLU A 192 -20.91 0.31 14.23
N ASP A 193 -20.42 0.32 12.97
CA ASP A 193 -20.69 -0.74 12.01
C ASP A 193 -19.81 -1.98 12.26
N PHE A 194 -18.69 -1.83 12.98
CA PHE A 194 -17.80 -2.93 13.36
C PHE A 194 -18.11 -3.46 14.75
N VAL A 195 -18.81 -4.59 14.78
CA VAL A 195 -19.09 -5.32 16.01
C VAL A 195 -18.21 -6.56 16.12
N SER A 196 -17.70 -6.82 17.32
CA SER A 196 -16.98 -8.07 17.59
C SER A 196 -17.91 -9.27 17.39
N LEU A 197 -17.45 -10.28 16.64
CA LEU A 197 -18.22 -11.49 16.45
C LEU A 197 -18.43 -12.22 17.80
N PRO A 198 -19.69 -12.56 18.18
CA PRO A 198 -20.00 -13.16 19.48
C PRO A 198 -19.34 -14.53 19.72
N ALA A 199 -18.86 -15.18 18.67
CA ALA A 199 -18.28 -16.51 18.71
C ALA A 199 -16.86 -16.55 19.31
N TYR A 200 -16.19 -15.41 19.47
CA TYR A 200 -14.83 -15.34 19.98
C TYR A 200 -14.78 -14.82 21.42
N PRO A 201 -13.88 -15.37 22.28
CA PRO A 201 -13.79 -15.01 23.69
C PRO A 201 -13.12 -13.64 23.93
N TYR A 202 -12.73 -12.95 22.86
CA TYR A 202 -12.04 -11.67 22.90
C TYR A 202 -12.78 -10.67 22.01
N GLN A 203 -12.83 -9.42 22.47
CA GLN A 203 -13.58 -8.35 21.82
C GLN A 203 -12.63 -7.25 21.37
N TRP A 204 -12.79 -6.84 20.12
CA TRP A 204 -12.23 -5.61 19.57
C TRP A 204 -12.92 -4.40 20.20
N SER A 205 -12.14 -3.36 20.45
CA SER A 205 -12.63 -2.08 20.95
C SER A 205 -12.06 -0.97 20.10
N VAL A 206 -12.91 -0.07 19.59
CA VAL A 206 -12.46 1.16 18.94
C VAL A 206 -12.06 2.12 20.05
N LEU A 207 -10.78 2.50 20.09
CA LEU A 207 -10.19 3.30 21.14
C LEU A 207 -9.37 4.43 20.56
N LYS A 208 -9.35 5.55 21.27
CA LYS A 208 -8.40 6.62 21.03
C LYS A 208 -6.98 6.14 21.29
N ALA A 209 -6.04 6.52 20.44
CA ALA A 209 -4.63 6.10 20.55
C ALA A 209 -4.02 6.42 21.93
N SER A 210 -4.38 7.57 22.52
CA SER A 210 -3.93 7.94 23.88
C SER A 210 -4.44 7.02 25.00
N ASP A 211 -5.55 6.30 24.78
CA ASP A 211 -6.14 5.39 25.75
C ASP A 211 -5.71 3.94 25.52
N ALA A 212 -5.53 3.55 24.26
CA ALA A 212 -5.05 2.23 23.88
C ALA A 212 -3.68 1.89 24.52
N ILE A 213 -2.74 2.83 24.55
CA ILE A 213 -1.41 2.60 25.15
C ILE A 213 -1.45 2.40 26.68
N LYS A 214 -2.52 2.87 27.34
CA LYS A 214 -2.74 2.63 28.79
C LYS A 214 -3.24 1.22 29.06
N ILE A 215 -3.87 0.58 28.07
CA ILE A 215 -4.44 -0.76 28.16
C ILE A 215 -3.42 -1.82 27.73
N GLU A 216 -2.73 -1.57 26.62
CA GLU A 216 -1.74 -2.48 26.04
C GLU A 216 -0.48 -1.66 25.71
N ASN A 217 0.63 -1.96 26.40
CA ASN A 217 1.86 -1.18 26.28
C ASN A 217 2.53 -1.29 24.89
N LYS A 218 2.14 -2.30 24.10
CA LYS A 218 2.57 -2.50 22.71
C LYS A 218 1.60 -1.93 21.68
N ALA A 219 0.50 -1.31 22.10
CA ALA A 219 -0.45 -0.69 21.16
C ALA A 219 0.21 0.51 20.43
N PRO A 220 -0.18 0.79 19.16
CA PRO A 220 0.29 1.97 18.44
C PRO A 220 0.05 3.26 19.24
N SER A 221 1.10 4.05 19.47
CA SER A 221 1.01 5.27 20.27
C SER A 221 0.31 6.43 19.57
N VAL A 222 -0.01 6.28 18.29
CA VAL A 222 -0.60 7.28 17.40
C VAL A 222 -1.48 6.57 16.38
N ASP A 223 -2.59 7.20 16.03
CA ASP A 223 -3.45 6.75 14.94
C ASP A 223 -2.83 7.10 13.56
N TYR A 224 -3.21 6.35 12.53
CA TYR A 224 -2.75 6.57 11.16
C TYR A 224 -3.40 7.81 10.53
N THR A 225 -4.72 7.92 10.59
CA THR A 225 -5.53 8.93 9.90
C THR A 225 -5.13 10.35 10.27
N PHE A 226 -4.96 10.62 11.56
CA PHE A 226 -4.52 11.93 12.06
C PHE A 226 -3.02 12.01 12.34
N GLY A 227 -2.32 10.88 12.25
CA GLY A 227 -0.88 10.78 12.52
C GLY A 227 -0.49 11.06 13.97
N ASN A 228 -1.45 11.17 14.90
CA ASN A 228 -1.23 11.65 16.26
C ASN A 228 -2.10 10.89 17.29
N GLN A 229 -1.98 11.24 18.58
CA GLN A 229 -2.69 10.57 19.69
C GLN A 229 -4.20 10.84 19.76
N SER A 230 -4.73 11.74 18.92
CA SER A 230 -6.13 12.11 18.94
C SER A 230 -7.05 11.19 18.16
N GLY A 231 -6.51 10.40 17.22
CA GLY A 231 -7.29 9.47 16.42
C GLY A 231 -7.60 8.15 17.11
N HIS A 232 -8.42 7.33 16.46
CA HIS A 232 -9.03 6.10 16.91
C HIS A 232 -8.64 4.93 16.02
N TYR A 233 -8.52 3.75 16.62
CA TYR A 233 -8.36 2.50 15.90
C TYR A 233 -8.96 1.34 16.68
N ALA A 234 -9.27 0.23 16.00
CA ALA A 234 -9.69 -1.00 16.64
C ALA A 234 -8.51 -1.71 17.32
N LEU A 235 -8.59 -1.95 18.62
CA LEU A 235 -7.59 -2.67 19.41
C LEU A 235 -8.16 -4.00 19.93
N LEU A 236 -7.38 -5.06 19.74
CA LEU A 236 -7.49 -6.32 20.45
C LEU A 236 -6.32 -6.48 21.41
N PRO A 237 -6.52 -6.43 22.74
CA PRO A 237 -5.42 -6.57 23.70
C PRO A 237 -4.69 -7.92 23.57
N ILE A 238 -3.37 -7.89 23.41
CA ILE A 238 -2.53 -9.08 23.16
C ILE A 238 -2.56 -10.02 24.36
N SER A 239 -2.74 -9.47 25.57
CA SER A 239 -2.98 -10.25 26.79
C SER A 239 -4.17 -11.24 26.73
N LYS A 240 -5.03 -11.14 25.71
CA LYS A 240 -6.21 -11.98 25.50
C LYS A 240 -6.06 -13.00 24.35
N VAL A 241 -4.93 -13.00 23.63
CA VAL A 241 -4.71 -13.86 22.46
C VAL A 241 -4.09 -15.19 22.89
N VAL A 242 -4.79 -16.32 22.65
CA VAL A 242 -4.36 -17.68 23.07
C VAL A 242 -3.90 -18.55 21.87
N GLY A 243 -3.77 -17.97 20.67
CA GLY A 243 -3.34 -18.68 19.46
C GLY A 243 -3.16 -17.75 18.25
N ALA A 244 -2.54 -18.26 17.19
CA ALA A 244 -2.25 -17.47 15.99
C ALA A 244 -3.52 -17.18 15.16
N GLY A 245 -3.73 -15.90 14.85
CA GLY A 245 -4.16 -15.46 13.51
C GLY A 245 -5.59 -15.69 13.04
N ASN A 246 -6.56 -15.98 13.91
CA ASN A 246 -7.96 -15.86 13.51
C ASN A 246 -8.43 -14.43 13.82
N VAL A 247 -8.42 -13.57 12.80
CA VAL A 247 -9.14 -12.28 12.85
C VAL A 247 -10.64 -12.62 12.79
N GLY A 248 -11.29 -12.50 13.94
CA GLY A 248 -12.75 -12.45 14.05
C GLY A 248 -13.26 -11.04 13.87
#